data_AF-A0A5P9J7H0-F1
#
_entry.id   AF-A0A5P9J7H0-F1
#
_cell.length_a   1.000
_cell.length_b   1.000
_cell.length_c   1.000
_cell.angle_alpha   90.00
_cell.angle_beta   90.00
_cell.angle_gamma   90.00
#
_symmetry.space_group_name_H-M   'P 1'
#
loop_
_entity.id
_entity.type
_entity.pdbx_description
1 polymer ?
#
loop_
_entity_poly.entity_id
_entity_poly.type
_entity_poly.pdbx_seq_one_letter_code
_entity_poly.pdbx_strand_id
1 'polypeptide(L)'
;MDIRYITEDYAVSPQIQPADVSELAQQGFTLVICNRPDSEVSGDEASAAIAAACKDAGLDFVRIPVDHSGLTPEMLAAHRSAVETAEGKAFAYCRSGTRSTHIWALGQAGRMPASEIIASGARGGYDLSPLAPTIDALAKAAD
;
A
#
# COMPACT_ATOMS: atom_id res chain seq x y z
N MET A 1 13.97 4.21 -7.56
CA MET A 1 12.57 3.95 -7.12
C MET A 1 11.56 4.34 -8.22
N ASP A 2 10.38 3.70 -8.29
CA ASP A 2 9.28 3.99 -9.24
C ASP A 2 7.99 4.29 -8.46
N ILE A 3 7.86 5.53 -7.99
CA ILE A 3 6.73 5.97 -7.17
C ILE A 3 5.53 6.29 -8.06
N ARG A 4 4.41 5.62 -7.79
CA ARG A 4 3.15 5.77 -8.53
C ARG A 4 2.05 6.23 -7.59
N TYR A 5 1.59 7.45 -7.80
CA TYR A 5 0.56 8.05 -6.95
C TYR A 5 -0.82 7.45 -7.26
N ILE A 6 -1.46 6.88 -6.25
CA ILE A 6 -2.82 6.38 -6.30
C ILE A 6 -3.79 7.47 -5.86
N THR A 7 -3.43 8.25 -4.84
CA THR A 7 -4.06 9.50 -4.44
C THR A 7 -2.99 10.58 -4.23
N GLU A 8 -3.36 11.78 -3.80
CA GLU A 8 -2.39 12.82 -3.43
C GLU A 8 -1.52 12.39 -2.23
N ASP A 9 -2.14 11.68 -1.28
CA ASP A 9 -1.52 11.30 0.00
C ASP A 9 -1.14 9.81 0.10
N TYR A 10 -1.41 9.02 -0.95
CA TYR A 10 -1.07 7.60 -1.00
C TYR A 10 -0.40 7.24 -2.32
N ALA A 11 0.81 6.68 -2.23
CA ALA A 11 1.58 6.22 -3.37
C ALA A 11 2.04 4.78 -3.19
N VAL A 12 2.27 4.10 -4.32
CA VAL A 12 2.78 2.73 -4.34
C VAL A 12 4.05 2.60 -5.18
N SER A 13 4.79 1.51 -5.00
CA SER A 13 5.96 1.17 -5.82
C SER A 13 6.15 -0.35 -5.96
N PRO A 14 6.87 -0.81 -6.98
CA PRO A 14 7.64 -2.05 -6.93
C PRO A 14 8.60 -2.08 -5.72
N GLN A 15 9.29 -3.21 -5.55
CA GLN A 15 10.26 -3.41 -4.47
C GLN A 15 11.24 -2.22 -4.35
N ILE A 16 11.47 -1.77 -3.11
CA ILE A 16 12.46 -0.73 -2.78
C ILE A 16 13.68 -1.33 -2.08
N GLN A 17 14.74 -0.56 -1.99
CA GLN A 17 15.95 -0.84 -1.21
C GLN A 17 16.04 0.08 0.01
N PRO A 18 16.83 -0.26 1.05
CA PRO A 18 17.02 0.60 2.22
C PRO A 18 17.50 2.01 1.85
N ALA A 19 18.32 2.13 0.79
CA ALA A 19 18.84 3.41 0.33
C ALA A 19 17.76 4.38 -0.23
N ASP A 20 16.64 3.85 -0.75
CA ASP A 20 15.55 4.66 -1.29
C ASP A 20 14.76 5.39 -0.19
N VAL A 21 14.84 4.93 1.06
CA VAL A 21 14.00 5.42 2.18
C VAL A 21 14.26 6.89 2.50
N SER A 22 15.50 7.35 2.38
CA SER A 22 15.84 8.76 2.61
C SER A 22 15.16 9.70 1.61
N GLU A 23 14.93 9.25 0.38
CA GLU A 23 14.20 10.00 -0.63
C GLU A 23 12.70 10.06 -0.30
N LEU A 24 12.12 8.98 0.24
CA LEU A 24 10.73 8.96 0.69
C LEU A 24 10.48 10.02 1.78
N ALA A 25 11.36 10.11 2.78
CA ALA A 25 11.25 11.14 3.82
C ALA A 25 11.31 12.56 3.24
N GLN A 26 12.22 12.80 2.29
CA GLN A 26 12.34 14.10 1.62
C GLN A 26 11.10 14.48 0.79
N GLN A 27 10.36 13.50 0.27
CA GLN A 27 9.11 13.72 -0.46
C GLN A 27 7.88 13.90 0.45
N GLY A 28 8.07 13.90 1.78
CA GLY A 28 7.01 14.13 2.76
C GLY A 28 6.17 12.89 3.07
N PHE A 29 6.66 11.69 2.73
CA PHE A 29 6.09 10.47 3.29
C PHE A 29 6.47 10.37 4.76
N THR A 30 5.55 9.91 5.59
CA THR A 30 5.77 9.67 7.02
C THR A 30 5.57 8.21 7.40
N LEU A 31 4.91 7.43 6.53
CA LEU A 31 4.62 6.02 6.75
C LEU A 31 5.03 5.19 5.52
N VAL A 32 5.71 4.06 5.79
CA VAL A 32 6.02 3.02 4.80
C VAL A 32 5.28 1.71 5.16
N ILE A 33 4.56 1.15 4.20
CA ILE A 33 3.81 -0.10 4.34
C ILE A 33 4.40 -1.18 3.42
N CYS A 34 4.83 -2.31 4.01
CA CYS A 34 5.26 -3.47 3.25
C CYS A 34 4.11 -4.46 3.06
N ASN A 35 3.71 -4.70 1.82
CA ASN A 35 2.72 -5.73 1.45
C ASN A 35 3.34 -6.98 0.80
N ARG A 36 4.67 -7.12 0.85
CA ARG A 36 5.40 -8.30 0.35
C ARG A 36 5.80 -9.21 1.52
N PRO A 37 5.47 -10.51 1.47
CA PRO A 37 6.01 -11.48 2.42
C PRO A 37 7.53 -11.61 2.29
N ASP A 38 8.24 -11.73 3.42
CA ASP A 38 9.70 -11.93 3.41
C ASP A 38 10.09 -13.27 2.78
N SER A 39 9.18 -14.25 2.70
CA SER A 39 9.44 -15.52 2.00
C SER A 39 9.72 -15.37 0.50
N GLU A 40 9.44 -14.20 -0.09
CA GLU A 40 9.73 -13.87 -1.48
C GLU A 40 11.05 -13.13 -1.70
N VAL A 41 11.80 -12.80 -0.64
CA VAL A 41 12.98 -11.92 -0.67
C VAL A 41 14.06 -12.37 0.31
N SER A 42 15.25 -11.78 0.22
CA SER A 42 16.33 -12.00 1.17
C SER A 42 17.24 -10.77 1.27
N GLY A 43 18.11 -10.75 2.29
CA GLY A 43 19.07 -9.66 2.49
C GLY A 43 18.40 -8.31 2.67
N ASP A 44 18.89 -7.31 1.93
CA ASP A 44 18.45 -5.92 2.04
C ASP A 44 17.02 -5.67 1.55
N GLU A 45 16.44 -6.60 0.79
CA GLU A 45 15.03 -6.53 0.38
C GLU A 45 14.06 -7.01 1.48
N ALA A 46 14.56 -7.72 2.49
CA ALA A 46 13.75 -8.16 3.60
C ALA A 46 13.20 -6.96 4.37
N SER A 47 11.95 -7.06 4.78
CA SER A 47 11.24 -5.96 5.45
C SER A 47 11.94 -5.45 6.71
N ALA A 48 12.74 -6.28 7.39
CA ALA A 48 13.55 -5.86 8.54
C ALA A 48 14.64 -4.82 8.17
N ALA A 49 15.28 -4.96 7.01
CA ALA A 49 16.28 -4.01 6.54
C ALA A 49 15.64 -2.68 6.14
N ILE A 50 14.49 -2.73 5.46
CA ILE A 50 13.70 -1.55 5.11
C ILE A 50 13.17 -0.85 6.38
N ALA A 51 12.69 -1.61 7.36
CA ALA A 51 12.21 -1.07 8.64
C ALA A 51 13.31 -0.32 9.40
N ALA A 52 14.53 -0.86 9.42
CA ALA A 52 15.68 -0.21 10.04
C ALA A 52 15.98 1.14 9.37
N ALA A 53 16.01 1.17 8.03
CA ALA A 53 16.20 2.42 7.29
C ALA A 53 15.05 3.42 7.50
N CYS A 54 13.80 2.96 7.62
CA CYS A 54 12.66 3.83 7.93
C CYS A 54 12.83 4.48 9.30
N LYS A 55 13.18 3.68 10.31
CA LYS A 55 13.46 4.19 11.66
C LYS A 55 14.57 5.24 11.67
N ASP A 56 15.68 4.98 10.98
CA ASP A 56 16.81 5.92 10.91
C ASP A 56 16.45 7.23 10.17
N ALA A 57 15.49 7.17 9.24
CA ALA A 57 14.95 8.31 8.52
C ALA A 57 13.79 9.02 9.23
N GLY A 58 13.34 8.53 10.40
CA GLY A 58 12.20 9.08 11.14
C GLY A 58 10.84 8.77 10.51
N LEU A 59 10.74 7.68 9.74
CA LEU A 59 9.51 7.19 9.14
C LEU A 59 8.93 6.02 9.94
N ASP A 60 7.61 6.01 10.07
CA ASP A 60 6.89 4.85 10.58
C ASP A 60 6.93 3.71 9.55
N PHE A 61 6.95 2.47 10.05
CA PHE A 61 6.96 1.29 9.22
C PHE A 61 5.96 0.24 9.71
N VAL A 62 5.12 -0.25 8.80
CA VAL A 62 4.12 -1.29 9.09
C VAL A 62 4.23 -2.43 8.08
N ARG A 63 4.08 -3.67 8.56
CA ARG A 63 4.06 -4.88 7.72
C ARG A 63 2.65 -5.43 7.65
N ILE A 64 2.12 -5.53 6.43
CA ILE A 64 0.82 -6.14 6.14
C ILE A 64 1.01 -7.06 4.92
N PRO A 65 1.77 -8.16 5.07
CA PRO A 65 2.17 -9.00 3.95
C PRO A 65 0.97 -9.71 3.33
N VAL A 66 0.80 -9.59 2.01
CA VAL A 66 -0.21 -10.34 1.26
C VAL A 66 0.46 -11.56 0.64
N ASP A 67 0.21 -12.72 1.25
CA ASP A 67 0.72 -14.01 0.84
C ASP A 67 -0.29 -14.77 -0.06
N HIS A 68 -0.09 -16.07 -0.23
CA HIS A 68 -0.93 -16.91 -1.07
C HIS A 68 -2.34 -17.13 -0.54
N SER A 69 -2.62 -16.82 0.74
CA SER A 69 -3.95 -16.89 1.32
C SER A 69 -4.89 -15.77 0.83
N GLY A 70 -4.32 -14.71 0.22
CA GLY A 70 -5.06 -13.60 -0.36
C GLY A 70 -5.29 -12.44 0.62
N LEU A 71 -6.27 -11.60 0.32
CA LEU A 71 -6.63 -10.43 1.12
C LEU A 71 -7.75 -10.79 2.10
N THR A 72 -7.58 -10.46 3.37
CA THR A 72 -8.61 -10.65 4.40
C THR A 72 -9.20 -9.31 4.86
N PRO A 73 -10.43 -9.29 5.41
CA PRO A 73 -11.03 -8.07 5.96
C PRO A 73 -10.15 -7.37 7.01
N GLU A 74 -9.44 -8.13 7.84
CA GLU A 74 -8.52 -7.59 8.85
C GLU A 74 -7.34 -6.87 8.21
N MET A 75 -6.79 -7.40 7.11
CA MET A 75 -5.73 -6.74 6.37
C MET A 75 -6.21 -5.46 5.71
N LEU A 76 -7.42 -5.46 5.12
CA LEU A 76 -8.02 -4.26 4.54
C LEU A 76 -8.20 -3.17 5.60
N ALA A 77 -8.73 -3.54 6.77
CA ALA A 77 -8.94 -2.63 7.89
C ALA A 77 -7.61 -2.10 8.46
N ALA A 78 -6.61 -2.97 8.65
CA ALA A 78 -5.28 -2.58 9.14
C ALA A 78 -4.57 -1.63 8.17
N HIS A 79 -4.62 -1.92 6.86
CA HIS A 79 -4.01 -1.08 5.85
C HIS A 79 -4.69 0.29 5.77
N ARG A 80 -6.03 0.31 5.75
CA ARG A 80 -6.79 1.55 5.78
C ARG A 80 -6.46 2.37 7.03
N SER A 81 -6.50 1.74 8.20
CA SER A 81 -6.20 2.43 9.46
C SER A 81 -4.82 3.04 9.44
N ALA A 82 -3.80 2.31 8.97
CA ALA A 82 -2.44 2.83 8.89
C ALA A 82 -2.34 4.08 8.00
N VAL A 83 -3.01 4.06 6.83
CA VAL A 83 -3.04 5.21 5.91
C VAL A 83 -3.81 6.39 6.51
N GLU A 84 -4.98 6.16 7.12
CA GLU A 84 -5.83 7.22 7.71
C GLU A 84 -5.21 7.87 8.95
N THR A 85 -4.35 7.15 9.69
CA THR A 85 -3.67 7.67 10.89
C THR A 85 -2.27 8.20 10.63
N ALA A 86 -1.78 8.14 9.39
CA ALA A 86 -0.47 8.68 9.05
C ALA A 86 -0.49 10.22 9.19
N GLU A 87 0.53 10.80 9.83
CA GLU A 87 0.65 12.26 10.01
C GLU A 87 0.97 13.01 8.70
N GLY A 88 1.36 12.27 7.66
CA GLY A 88 1.64 12.77 6.31
C GLY A 88 1.35 11.69 5.28
N LYS A 89 2.05 11.71 4.14
CA LYS A 89 1.77 10.78 3.04
C LYS A 89 2.15 9.35 3.42
N ALA A 90 1.36 8.40 2.95
CA ALA A 90 1.65 6.98 3.09
C ALA A 90 2.22 6.40 1.78
N PHE A 91 3.30 5.64 1.91
CA PHE A 91 3.92 4.92 0.81
C PHE A 91 3.80 3.41 1.05
N ALA A 92 3.32 2.66 0.05
CA ALA A 92 3.24 1.21 0.16
C ALA A 92 4.01 0.51 -0.97
N TYR A 93 4.64 -0.62 -0.67
CA TYR A 93 5.33 -1.39 -1.68
C TYR A 93 5.03 -2.89 -1.58
N CYS A 94 5.18 -3.55 -2.72
CA CYS A 94 5.29 -5.01 -2.75
C CYS A 94 6.31 -5.43 -3.81
N ARG A 95 6.06 -6.47 -4.60
CA ARG A 95 6.92 -6.83 -5.75
C ARG A 95 6.77 -5.85 -6.91
N SER A 96 5.53 -5.49 -7.27
CA SER A 96 5.19 -4.67 -8.46
C SER A 96 4.26 -3.49 -8.14
N GLY A 97 3.98 -3.24 -6.86
CA GLY A 97 2.94 -2.34 -6.37
C GLY A 97 1.49 -2.87 -6.50
N THR A 98 1.25 -3.94 -7.27
CA THR A 98 -0.10 -4.49 -7.50
C THR A 98 -0.83 -4.85 -6.20
N ARG A 99 -0.20 -5.56 -5.27
CA ARG A 99 -0.84 -5.94 -3.98
C ARG A 99 -1.20 -4.71 -3.15
N SER A 100 -0.31 -3.74 -3.10
CA SER A 100 -0.50 -2.45 -2.40
C SER A 100 -1.66 -1.65 -2.99
N THR A 101 -1.84 -1.69 -4.32
CA THR A 101 -3.00 -1.07 -4.96
C THR A 101 -4.29 -1.84 -4.67
N HIS A 102 -4.27 -3.17 -4.71
CA HIS A 102 -5.45 -4.01 -4.43
C HIS A 102 -5.93 -3.86 -2.98
N ILE A 103 -5.03 -3.96 -2.00
CA ILE A 103 -5.38 -3.84 -0.58
C ILE A 103 -5.94 -2.44 -0.26
N TRP A 104 -5.37 -1.39 -0.86
CA TRP A 104 -5.93 -0.04 -0.75
C TRP A 104 -7.33 0.01 -1.37
N ALA A 105 -7.49 -0.44 -2.61
CA ALA A 105 -8.75 -0.35 -3.34
C ALA A 105 -9.90 -1.05 -2.63
N LEU A 106 -9.68 -2.29 -2.18
CA LEU A 106 -10.69 -3.04 -1.45
C LEU A 106 -10.95 -2.44 -0.06
N GLY A 107 -9.95 -1.85 0.59
CA GLY A 107 -10.11 -1.14 1.86
C GLY A 107 -10.96 0.14 1.78
N GLN A 108 -11.10 0.72 0.58
CA GLN A 108 -11.93 1.89 0.30
C GLN A 108 -13.39 1.56 -0.06
N ALA A 109 -13.73 0.29 -0.26
CA ALA A 109 -15.09 -0.13 -0.57
C ALA A 109 -16.08 0.37 0.50
N GLY A 110 -17.20 0.96 0.08
CA GLY A 110 -18.21 1.57 0.96
C GLY A 110 -17.84 2.95 1.52
N ARG A 111 -16.60 3.44 1.31
CA ARG A 111 -16.14 4.76 1.76
C ARG A 111 -16.03 5.77 0.63
N MET A 112 -15.86 5.29 -0.60
CA MET A 112 -15.85 6.09 -1.80
C MET A 112 -16.51 5.32 -2.96
N PRO A 113 -17.04 6.01 -3.99
CA PRO A 113 -17.65 5.35 -5.13
C PRO A 113 -16.67 4.40 -5.84
N ALA A 114 -17.14 3.23 -6.26
CA ALA A 114 -16.31 2.22 -6.94
C ALA A 114 -15.61 2.78 -8.18
N SER A 115 -16.27 3.66 -8.94
CA SER A 115 -15.69 4.36 -10.09
C SER A 115 -14.47 5.21 -9.73
N GLU A 116 -14.48 5.88 -8.57
CA GLU A 116 -13.37 6.70 -8.10
C GLU A 116 -12.20 5.85 -7.59
N ILE A 117 -12.48 4.70 -6.97
CA ILE A 117 -11.45 3.72 -6.58
C ILE A 117 -10.72 3.24 -7.83
N ILE A 118 -11.47 2.85 -8.86
CA ILE A 118 -10.91 2.36 -10.11
C ILE A 118 -10.10 3.44 -10.82
N ALA A 119 -10.63 4.67 -10.90
CA ALA A 119 -9.91 5.80 -11.48
C ALA A 119 -8.61 6.11 -10.72
N SER A 120 -8.60 5.97 -9.40
CA SER A 120 -7.40 6.16 -8.57
C SER A 120 -6.32 5.11 -8.84
N GLY A 121 -6.70 3.84 -8.99
CA GLY A 121 -5.78 2.80 -9.45
C GLY A 121 -5.18 3.13 -10.83
N ALA A 122 -6.04 3.57 -11.77
CA ALA A 122 -5.61 3.90 -13.13
C ALA A 122 -4.63 5.07 -13.16
N ARG A 123 -4.75 6.07 -12.27
CA ARG A 123 -3.77 7.16 -12.12
C ARG A 123 -2.37 6.66 -11.77
N GLY A 124 -2.27 5.62 -10.95
CA GLY A 124 -1.01 4.95 -10.64
C GLY A 124 -0.61 3.87 -11.65
N GLY A 125 -1.31 3.73 -12.77
CA GLY A 125 -1.00 2.74 -13.81
C GLY A 125 -1.46 1.31 -13.49
N TYR A 126 -2.46 1.13 -12.62
CA TYR A 126 -3.02 -0.17 -12.28
C TYR A 126 -4.48 -0.28 -12.74
N ASP A 127 -4.78 -1.29 -13.55
CA ASP A 127 -6.16 -1.60 -13.92
C ASP A 127 -6.87 -2.32 -12.78
N LEU A 128 -7.85 -1.64 -12.18
CA LEU A 128 -8.69 -2.15 -11.11
C LEU A 128 -10.10 -2.54 -11.60
N SER A 129 -10.39 -2.39 -12.90
CA SER A 129 -11.69 -2.76 -13.46
C SER A 129 -12.10 -4.21 -13.15
N PRO A 130 -11.19 -5.21 -13.09
CA PRO A 130 -11.59 -6.57 -12.72
C PRO A 130 -12.06 -6.72 -11.27
N LEU A 131 -11.72 -5.77 -10.38
CA LEU A 131 -12.14 -5.78 -8.98
C LEU A 131 -13.50 -5.14 -8.74
N ALA A 132 -14.11 -4.48 -9.74
CA ALA A 132 -15.37 -3.76 -9.55
C ALA A 132 -16.46 -4.59 -8.85
N PRO A 133 -16.71 -5.88 -9.22
CA PRO A 133 -17.70 -6.70 -8.52
C PRO A 133 -17.36 -6.94 -7.04
N THR A 134 -16.09 -7.09 -6.71
CA THR A 134 -15.63 -7.29 -5.33
C THR A 134 -15.74 -6.00 -4.52
N ILE A 135 -15.40 -4.85 -5.10
CA ILE A 135 -15.56 -3.54 -4.49
C ILE A 135 -17.05 -3.31 -4.15
N ASP A 136 -17.95 -3.57 -5.10
CA ASP A 136 -19.39 -3.41 -4.89
C ASP A 136 -19.95 -4.37 -3.82
N ALA A 137 -19.46 -5.61 -3.79
CA ALA A 137 -19.86 -6.60 -2.78
C ALA A 137 -19.42 -6.20 -1.37
N LEU A 138 -18.19 -5.70 -1.23
CA LEU A 138 -17.66 -5.20 0.05
C LEU A 138 -18.39 -3.93 0.51
N ALA A 139 -18.72 -3.02 -0.42
CA ALA A 139 -19.46 -1.81 -0.10
C ALA A 139 -20.83 -2.14 0.52
N LYS A 140 -21.58 -3.07 -0.09
CA LYS A 140 -22.89 -3.52 0.41
C LYS A 140 -22.82 -4.24 1.76
N ALA A 141 -21.68 -4.84 2.10
CA ALA A 141 -21.48 -5.52 3.37
C ALA A 141 -21.08 -4.57 4.51
N ALA A 142 -20.73 -3.32 4.19
CA ALA A 142 -20.38 -2.27 5.14
C ALA A 142 -21.58 -1.37 5.52
N ASP A 143 -22.69 -1.47 4.78
CA ASP A 143 -24.00 -0.86 5.06
C ASP A 143 -24.76 -1.65 6.14
#